data_AF-A0A0R1HZS9-F1
#
_entry.id   AF-A0A0R1HZS9-F1
#
_cell.length_a   1.000
_cell.length_b   1.000
_cell.length_c   1.000
_cell.angle_alpha   90.00
_cell.angle_beta   90.00
_cell.angle_gamma   90.00
#
_symmetry.space_group_name_H-M   'P 1'
#
loop_
_entity.id
_entity.type
_entity.pdbx_description
1 polymer ?
#
loop_
_entity_poly.entity_id
_entity_poly.type
_entity_poly.pdbx_seq_one_letter_code
_entity_poly.pdbx_strand_id
1 'polypeptide(L)'
;MEILTTNPEVTSGPDPMLSRRHLNITHLVVPQGSEIKRHRSLMTVTVVAIKGEIEFHTDDDVTVLTPGKAVVMAPGEFHWLLAPNDNGEVIVVHGVLAE
;
A
#
# COMPACT_ATOMS: atom_id res chain seq x y z
N MET A 1 -13.10 17.69 8.76
CA MET A 1 -12.03 16.78 9.24
C MET A 1 -12.66 15.42 9.43
N GLU A 2 -12.12 14.39 8.77
CA GLU A 2 -12.57 13.00 8.90
C GLU A 2 -11.40 12.22 9.52
N ILE A 3 -11.65 11.47 10.59
CA ILE A 3 -10.65 10.61 11.24
C ILE A 3 -10.87 9.21 10.71
N LEU A 4 -9.80 8.59 10.20
CA LEU A 4 -9.82 7.24 9.69
C LEU A 4 -9.07 6.32 10.65
N THR A 5 -9.64 5.16 10.96
CA THR A 5 -9.06 4.16 11.85
C THR A 5 -9.10 2.81 11.14
N THR A 6 -7.99 2.08 11.19
CA THR A 6 -7.90 0.72 10.64
C THR A 6 -8.76 -0.24 11.47
N ASN A 7 -9.34 -1.24 10.82
CA ASN A 7 -10.06 -2.32 11.48
C ASN A 7 -9.10 -3.41 11.97
N PRO A 8 -8.90 -3.60 13.29
CA PRO A 8 -7.96 -4.58 13.83
C PRO A 8 -8.36 -6.04 13.58
N GLU A 9 -9.62 -6.30 13.18
CA GLU A 9 -10.10 -7.64 12.82
C GLU A 9 -9.62 -8.07 11.42
N VAL A 10 -9.17 -7.12 10.58
CA VAL A 10 -8.62 -7.43 9.26
C VAL A 10 -7.20 -7.96 9.43
N THR A 11 -7.02 -9.23 9.10
CA THR A 11 -5.74 -9.94 9.25
C THR A 11 -5.09 -10.28 7.92
N SER A 12 -5.78 -10.04 6.79
CA SER A 12 -5.28 -10.25 5.44
C SER A 12 -6.11 -9.46 4.43
N GLY A 13 -5.43 -8.87 3.45
CA GLY A 13 -6.07 -8.16 2.35
C GLY A 13 -6.47 -6.73 2.69
N PRO A 14 -7.30 -6.11 1.82
CA PRO A 14 -7.63 -4.69 1.92
C PRO A 14 -8.70 -4.41 2.98
N ASP A 15 -8.46 -3.38 3.78
CA ASP A 15 -9.40 -2.69 4.68
C ASP A 15 -9.67 -1.27 4.13
N PRO A 16 -10.79 -1.06 3.42
CA PRO A 16 -11.12 0.25 2.87
C PRO A 16 -11.41 1.27 3.98
N MET A 17 -10.60 2.32 4.09
CA MET A 17 -10.75 3.38 5.09
C MET A 17 -11.52 4.59 4.55
N LEU A 18 -11.27 4.96 3.29
CA LEU A 18 -11.96 6.06 2.60
C LEU A 18 -12.10 5.71 1.12
N SER A 19 -13.29 5.94 0.57
CA SER A 19 -13.51 5.85 -0.89
C SER A 19 -14.28 7.06 -1.42
N ARG A 20 -13.65 7.76 -2.37
CA ARG A 20 -14.17 8.94 -3.08
C ARG A 20 -13.67 8.90 -4.52
N ARG A 21 -14.26 9.74 -5.39
CA ARG A 21 -13.97 9.77 -6.83
C ARG A 21 -12.48 9.95 -7.17
N HIS A 22 -11.76 10.80 -6.42
CA HIS A 22 -10.36 11.16 -6.70
C HIS A 22 -9.42 10.85 -5.51
N LEU A 23 -9.90 10.11 -4.51
CA LEU A 23 -9.13 9.75 -3.34
C LEU A 23 -9.67 8.45 -2.75
N ASN A 24 -8.81 7.45 -2.65
CA ASN A 24 -9.07 6.23 -1.89
C ASN A 24 -7.92 6.01 -0.91
N ILE A 25 -8.25 5.66 0.32
CA ILE A 25 -7.30 5.31 1.37
C ILE A 25 -7.67 3.92 1.85
N THR A 26 -6.70 3.01 1.81
CA THR A 26 -6.88 1.60 2.15
C THR A 26 -5.76 1.20 3.07
N HIS A 27 -6.08 0.59 4.21
CA HIS A 27 -5.12 -0.19 4.96
C HIS A 27 -5.03 -1.57 4.31
N LEU A 28 -3.82 -2.09 4.18
CA LEU A 28 -3.58 -3.37 3.52
C LEU A 28 -2.68 -4.21 4.41
N VAL A 29 -3.19 -5.37 4.82
CA VAL A 29 -2.44 -6.37 5.55
C VAL A 29 -1.94 -7.42 4.56
N VAL A 30 -0.62 -7.60 4.49
CA VAL A 30 0.05 -8.59 3.65
C VAL A 30 0.60 -9.67 4.58
N PRO A 31 -0.06 -10.84 4.67
CA PRO A 31 0.43 -11.95 5.48
C PRO A 31 1.85 -12.38 5.09
N GLN A 32 2.61 -12.87 6.06
CA GLN A 32 3.91 -13.48 5.84
C GLN A 32 3.86 -14.53 4.72
N GLY A 33 4.82 -14.48 3.81
CA GLY A 33 4.95 -15.37 2.66
C GLY A 33 3.93 -15.12 1.55
N SER A 34 3.07 -14.11 1.67
CA SER A 34 2.08 -13.77 0.65
C SER A 34 2.51 -12.57 -0.20
N GLU A 35 1.97 -12.53 -1.42
CA GLU A 35 2.19 -11.44 -2.34
C GLU A 35 0.88 -10.73 -2.72
N ILE A 36 1.00 -9.43 -2.98
CA ILE A 36 0.00 -8.68 -3.74
C ILE A 36 0.49 -8.65 -5.17
N LYS A 37 -0.19 -9.37 -6.06
CA LYS A 37 0.24 -9.59 -7.45
C LYS A 37 0.55 -8.31 -8.21
N ARG A 38 1.46 -8.41 -9.17
CA ARG A 38 1.85 -7.32 -10.08
C ARG A 38 0.66 -6.69 -10.80
N HIS A 39 0.49 -5.39 -10.60
CA HIS A 39 -0.57 -4.59 -11.19
C HIS A 39 -0.14 -3.12 -11.33
N ARG A 40 -1.03 -2.25 -11.79
CA ARG A 40 -0.82 -0.80 -11.88
C ARG A 40 -2.12 -0.05 -11.59
N SER A 41 -2.00 1.19 -11.15
CA SER A 41 -3.12 2.13 -11.00
C SER A 41 -3.08 3.22 -12.08
N LEU A 42 -4.23 3.80 -12.41
CA LEU A 42 -4.30 5.02 -13.24
C LEU A 42 -4.26 6.31 -12.41
N MET A 43 -4.09 6.21 -11.09
CA MET A 43 -3.90 7.32 -10.17
C MET A 43 -2.48 7.30 -9.62
N THR A 44 -2.05 8.42 -9.00
CA THR A 44 -0.84 8.42 -8.18
C THR A 44 -1.07 7.48 -7.01
N VAL A 45 -0.08 6.65 -6.70
CA VAL A 45 -0.14 5.70 -5.59
C VAL A 45 0.93 6.06 -4.58
N THR A 46 0.53 6.29 -3.33
CA THR A 46 1.47 6.37 -2.21
C THR A 46 1.28 5.15 -1.32
N VAL A 47 2.36 4.43 -1.04
CA VAL A 47 2.36 3.30 -0.11
C VAL A 47 3.23 3.67 1.08
N VAL A 48 2.65 3.68 2.28
CA VAL A 48 3.33 3.98 3.54
C VAL A 48 3.36 2.72 4.39
N ALA A 49 4.55 2.21 4.71
CA ALA A 49 4.67 1.10 5.65
C ALA A 49 4.41 1.59 7.07
N ILE A 50 3.56 0.85 7.79
CA ILE A 50 3.18 1.17 9.17
C ILE A 50 3.53 0.06 10.16
N LYS A 51 3.75 -1.18 9.69
CA LYS A 51 4.15 -2.31 10.52
C LYS A 51 4.85 -3.38 9.68
N GLY A 52 5.75 -4.13 10.32
CA GLY A 52 6.47 -5.24 9.70
C GLY A 52 7.41 -4.78 8.59
N GLU A 53 7.77 -5.71 7.73
CA GLU A 53 8.64 -5.50 6.58
C GLU A 53 7.92 -5.93 5.30
N ILE A 54 7.91 -5.07 4.29
CA ILE A 54 7.37 -5.38 2.96
C ILE A 54 8.45 -5.09 1.93
N GLU A 55 8.74 -6.06 1.07
CA GLU A 55 9.44 -5.80 -0.18
C GLU A 55 8.46 -5.16 -1.16
N PHE A 56 8.77 -3.94 -1.57
CA PHE A 56 8.08 -3.23 -2.62
C PHE A 56 8.87 -3.40 -3.92
N HIS A 57 8.24 -3.97 -4.92
CA HIS A 57 8.89 -4.28 -6.18
C HIS A 57 8.33 -3.44 -7.31
N THR A 58 9.21 -3.00 -8.21
CA THR A 58 8.89 -2.51 -9.55
C THR A 58 9.55 -3.43 -10.58
N ASP A 59 9.35 -3.17 -11.86
CA ASP A 59 10.06 -3.92 -12.91
C ASP A 59 11.58 -3.74 -12.86
N ASP A 60 12.05 -2.63 -12.27
CA ASP A 60 13.45 -2.22 -12.31
C ASP A 60 14.18 -2.38 -10.96
N ASP A 61 13.46 -2.38 -9.83
CA ASP A 61 14.07 -2.33 -8.50
C ASP A 61 13.22 -3.02 -7.42
N VAL A 62 13.87 -3.36 -6.31
CA VAL A 62 13.26 -3.88 -5.10
C VAL A 62 13.66 -3.01 -3.92
N THR A 63 12.67 -2.42 -3.27
CA THR A 63 12.84 -1.58 -2.10
C THR A 63 12.18 -2.21 -0.88
N VAL A 64 12.96 -2.47 0.17
CA VAL A 64 12.41 -2.88 1.46
C VAL A 64 11.76 -1.68 2.16
N LEU A 65 10.49 -1.82 2.54
CA LEU A 65 9.70 -0.86 3.30
C LEU A 65 9.58 -1.29 4.76
N THR A 66 9.98 -0.40 5.66
CA THR A 66 9.85 -0.52 7.12
C THR A 66 8.97 0.61 7.65
N PRO A 67 8.43 0.53 8.87
CA PRO A 67 7.50 1.54 9.40
C PRO A 67 8.05 2.96 9.28
N GLY A 68 7.25 3.87 8.70
CA GLY A 68 7.63 5.26 8.43
C GLY A 68 8.28 5.49 7.06
N LYS A 69 8.65 4.43 6.32
CA LYS A 69 9.11 4.54 4.93
C LYS A 69 7.91 4.57 3.98
N ALA A 70 8.02 5.37 2.93
CA ALA A 70 6.99 5.50 1.91
C ALA A 70 7.59 5.48 0.50
N VAL A 71 6.79 5.02 -0.46
CA VAL A 71 7.06 5.13 -1.89
C VAL A 71 5.89 5.85 -2.56
N VAL A 72 6.20 6.63 -3.58
CA VAL A 72 5.22 7.33 -4.41
C VAL A 72 5.45 6.92 -5.85
N MET A 73 4.38 6.52 -6.53
CA MET A 73 4.40 6.09 -7.92
C MET A 73 3.54 7.00 -8.78
N ALA A 74 4.03 7.25 -9.99
CA ALA A 74 3.25 7.91 -11.02
C ALA A 74 2.13 6.97 -11.53
N PRO A 75 1.03 7.55 -12.06
CA PRO A 75 0.03 6.77 -12.77
C PRO A 75 0.64 5.84 -13.83
N GLY A 76 0.23 4.58 -13.82
CA GLY A 76 0.60 3.58 -14.82
C GLY A 76 1.84 2.75 -14.47
N GLU A 77 2.57 3.07 -13.41
CA GLU A 77 3.74 2.30 -12.97
C GLU A 77 3.34 0.93 -12.41
N PHE A 78 3.99 -0.13 -12.89
CA PHE A 78 3.76 -1.50 -12.42
C PHE A 78 4.48 -1.76 -11.11
N HIS A 79 3.78 -2.43 -10.19
CA HIS A 79 4.31 -2.75 -8.87
C HIS A 79 3.65 -3.99 -8.25
N TRP A 80 4.33 -4.59 -7.28
CA TRP A 80 3.81 -5.66 -6.42
C TRP A 80 4.44 -5.58 -5.02
N LEU A 81 3.80 -6.25 -4.06
CA LEU A 81 4.28 -6.34 -2.68
C LEU A 81 4.53 -7.79 -2.32
N LEU A 82 5.57 -8.03 -1.53
CA LEU A 82 5.85 -9.31 -0.88
C LEU A 82 6.16 -9.06 0.59
N ALA A 83 5.60 -9.86 1.50
CA ALA A 83 5.96 -9.83 2.92
C ALA A 83 6.79 -11.08 3.24
N PRO A 84 8.12 -11.05 3.11
CA PRO A 84 8.94 -12.28 3.15
C PRO A 84 9.07 -12.85 4.57
N ASN A 85 9.25 -11.98 5.56
CA ASN A 85 9.73 -12.36 6.89
C ASN A 85 8.62 -12.36 7.95
N ASP A 86 7.72 -11.38 7.91
CA ASP A 86 6.62 -11.20 8.88
C ASP A 86 5.37 -10.67 8.17
N ASN A 87 4.24 -10.58 8.88
CA ASN A 87 3.09 -9.84 8.39
C ASN A 87 3.46 -8.36 8.22
N GLY A 88 3.29 -7.85 7.00
CA GLY A 88 3.45 -6.44 6.68
C GLY A 88 2.12 -5.70 6.67
N GLU A 89 2.13 -4.43 7.08
CA GLU A 89 0.96 -3.57 6.96
C GLU A 89 1.35 -2.23 6.32
N VAL A 90 0.57 -1.80 5.34
CA VAL A 90 0.74 -0.52 4.66
C VAL A 90 -0.58 0.26 4.61
N ILE A 91 -0.46 1.58 4.53
CA ILE A 91 -1.54 2.45 4.04
C ILE A 91 -1.25 2.75 2.57
N VAL A 92 -2.21 2.42 1.71
CA VAL A 92 -2.20 2.74 0.28
C VAL A 92 -3.15 3.90 0.02
N VAL A 93 -2.61 4.96 -0.55
CA VAL A 93 -3.36 6.14 -0.97
C VAL A 93 -3.35 6.20 -2.48
N HIS A 94 -4.53 6.04 -3.09
CA HIS A 94 -4.75 6.33 -4.50
C HIS A 94 -5.35 7.72 -4.62
N GLY A 95 -4.68 8.63 -5.32
CA GLY A 95 -5.19 9.99 -5.45
C GLY A 95 -4.69 10.72 -6.69
N VAL A 96 -5.35 11.84 -6.96
CA VAL A 96 -4.83 12.88 -7.85
C VAL A 96 -4.17 13.92 -6.97
N LEU A 97 -2.88 14.20 -7.19
CA LEU A 97 -2.18 15.27 -6.46
C LEU A 97 -2.81 16.61 -6.85
N ALA A 98 -3.00 17.49 -5.86
CA ALA A 98 -3.44 18.86 -6.14
C ALA A 98 -2.34 19.60 -6.90
N GLU A 99 -2.73 20.34 -7.94
CA GLU A 99 -1.88 21.26 -8.69
C GLU A 99 -1.76 22.62 -7.99
#